data_AF-W7L2H5-F1
#
_entry.id   AF-W7L2H5-F1
#
_cell.length_a   1.000
_cell.length_b   1.000
_cell.length_c   1.000
_cell.angle_alpha   90.00
_cell.angle_beta   90.00
_cell.angle_gamma   90.00
#
_symmetry.space_group_name_H-M   'P 1'
#
loop_
_entity.id
_entity.type
_entity.pdbx_description
1 polymer ?
#
loop_
_entity_poly.entity_id
_entity_poly.type
_entity_poly.pdbx_seq_one_letter_code
_entity_poly.pdbx_strand_id
1 'polypeptide(L)'
;MFVSPMLLHKAADNLPFNDEKWITELKLDGIRLLYTKLKGITRLYTRHNNEVTKHYILNFIWANYKYISIPWLILNLAHLICAK
;
A
#
# COMPACT_ATOMS: atom_id res chain seq x y z
N MET A 1 2.97 -4.52 18.96
CA MET A 1 1.62 -4.65 19.54
C MET A 1 0.69 -5.00 18.40
N PHE A 2 -0.09 -6.08 18.52
CA PHE A 2 -1.06 -6.47 17.50
C PHE A 2 -2.40 -5.80 17.81
N VAL A 3 -3.00 -5.19 16.79
CA VAL A 3 -4.33 -4.58 16.87
C VAL A 3 -5.18 -5.24 15.81
N SER A 4 -6.31 -5.84 16.20
CA SER A 4 -7.21 -6.47 15.24
C SER A 4 -7.78 -5.41 14.27
N PRO A 5 -7.73 -5.64 12.95
CA PRO A 5 -8.23 -4.66 12.00
C PRO A 5 -9.76 -4.54 12.09
N MET A 6 -10.27 -3.32 11.93
CA MET A 6 -11.71 -3.06 11.87
C MET A 6 -12.34 -3.79 10.68
N LEU A 7 -13.50 -4.40 10.90
CA LEU A 7 -14.30 -5.08 9.88
C LEU A 7 -15.36 -4.12 9.32
N LEU A 8 -15.56 -4.17 8.01
CA LEU A 8 -16.58 -3.39 7.33
C LEU A 8 -17.93 -4.11 7.46
N HIS A 9 -18.98 -3.37 7.80
CA HIS A 9 -20.34 -3.87 7.76
C HIS A 9 -20.97 -3.60 6.39
N LYS A 10 -21.86 -4.49 5.93
CA LYS A 10 -22.62 -4.24 4.70
C LYS A 10 -23.62 -3.11 4.93
N ALA A 11 -23.83 -2.26 3.92
CA ALA A 11 -24.90 -1.28 3.94
C ALA A 11 -26.26 -1.99 3.94
N ALA A 12 -27.26 -1.37 4.56
CA ALA A 12 -28.64 -1.86 4.50
C ALA A 12 -29.06 -1.95 3.03
N ASP A 13 -29.59 -3.12 2.65
CA ASP A 13 -30.07 -3.44 1.30
C ASP A 13 -29.08 -3.23 0.14
N ASN A 14 -27.78 -3.03 0.45
CA ASN A 14 -26.70 -2.79 -0.50
C ASN A 14 -26.98 -1.62 -1.48
N LEU A 15 -27.77 -0.64 -1.04
CA LEU A 15 -28.16 0.51 -1.83
C LEU A 15 -27.10 1.63 -1.75
N PRO A 16 -26.86 2.37 -2.84
CA PRO A 16 -26.02 3.56 -2.80
C PRO A 16 -26.74 4.64 -1.97
N PHE A 17 -26.03 5.23 -1.01
CA PHE A 17 -26.50 6.37 -0.24
C PHE A 17 -25.67 7.60 -0.62
N ASN A 18 -26.28 8.78 -0.59
CA ASN A 18 -25.63 10.05 -0.88
C ASN A 18 -25.75 10.94 0.36
N ASP A 19 -24.73 10.93 1.21
CA ASP A 19 -24.66 11.71 2.43
C ASP A 19 -23.23 12.24 2.59
N GLU A 20 -23.09 13.57 2.75
CA GLU A 20 -21.81 14.29 2.81
C GLU A 20 -20.96 13.93 4.03
N LYS A 21 -21.54 13.24 5.02
CA LYS A 21 -20.82 12.76 6.22
C LYS A 21 -19.92 11.56 5.95
N TRP A 22 -19.99 10.96 4.76
CA TRP A 22 -19.31 9.72 4.43
C TRP A 22 -18.27 9.90 3.34
N ILE A 23 -17.10 9.28 3.52
CA ILE A 23 -16.03 9.26 2.53
C ILE A 23 -16.02 7.89 1.86
N THR A 24 -15.99 7.88 0.52
CA THR A 24 -15.91 6.65 -0.27
C THR A 24 -14.48 6.37 -0.69
N GLU A 25 -13.95 5.20 -0.32
CA GLU A 25 -12.67 4.71 -0.82
C GLU A 25 -12.89 3.47 -1.71
N LEU A 26 -12.01 3.27 -2.69
CA LEU A 26 -12.07 2.09 -3.54
C LEU A 26 -11.72 0.85 -2.73
N LYS A 27 -12.63 -0.13 -2.73
CA LYS A 27 -12.36 -1.44 -2.14
C LYS A 27 -11.44 -2.23 -3.06
N LEU A 28 -10.16 -2.30 -2.70
CA LEU A 28 -9.17 -3.11 -3.39
C LEU A 28 -9.25 -4.57 -2.92
N ASP A 29 -9.32 -5.50 -3.86
CA ASP A 29 -9.28 -6.93 -3.57
C ASP A 29 -7.83 -7.40 -3.43
N GLY A 30 -7.47 -7.78 -2.20
CA GLY A 30 -6.13 -8.23 -1.85
C GLY A 30 -6.07 -8.73 -0.41
N ILE A 31 -4.86 -8.96 0.09
CA ILE A 31 -4.65 -9.38 1.48
C ILE A 31 -4.41 -8.14 2.34
N ARG A 32 -5.23 -7.96 3.38
CA ARG A 32 -5.04 -6.88 4.35
C ARG A 32 -3.84 -7.18 5.24
N LEU A 33 -2.90 -6.24 5.28
CA LEU A 33 -1.70 -6.30 6.11
C LEU A 33 -1.66 -5.13 7.09
N LEU A 34 -1.21 -5.40 8.31
CA LEU A 34 -0.88 -4.40 9.30
C LEU A 34 0.62 -4.18 9.27
N TYR A 35 1.02 -2.97 8.91
CA TYR A 35 2.40 -2.53 8.91
C TYR A 35 2.75 -1.86 10.23
N THR A 36 3.88 -2.21 10.81
CA THR A 36 4.39 -1.57 12.03
C THR A 36 5.90 -1.40 11.93
N LYS A 37 6.37 -0.18 12.14
CA LYS A 37 7.79 0.15 12.21
C LYS A 37 8.10 0.69 13.60
N LEU A 38 8.70 -0.14 14.46
CA LEU A 38 9.08 0.24 15.81
C LEU A 38 10.58 0.10 15.97
N LYS A 39 11.25 1.20 16.34
CA LYS A 39 12.70 1.24 16.61
C LYS A 39 13.55 0.59 15.50
N GLY A 40 13.19 0.83 14.23
CA GLY A 40 13.89 0.29 13.07
C GLY A 40 13.53 -1.14 12.67
N ILE A 41 12.71 -1.84 13.47
CA ILE A 41 12.22 -3.17 13.16
C ILE A 41 10.87 -3.04 12.45
N THR A 42 10.84 -3.49 11.20
CA THR A 42 9.63 -3.58 10.40
C THR A 42 8.97 -4.94 10.63
N ARG A 43 7.68 -4.95 11.00
CA ARG A 43 6.88 -6.15 11.13
C ARG A 43 5.59 -6.03 10.32
N LEU A 44 5.19 -7.14 9.72
CA LEU A 44 3.95 -7.27 8.96
C LEU A 44 3.09 -8.37 9.58
N TYR A 45 1.83 -8.03 9.88
CA TYR A 45 0.85 -8.97 10.43
C TYR A 45 -0.35 -9.11 9.50
N THR A 46 -0.90 -10.31 9.41
CA THR A 46 -2.19 -10.55 8.74
C THR A 46 -3.36 -10.23 9.67
N ARG A 47 -4.58 -10.24 9.12
CA ARG A 47 -5.83 -10.10 9.88
C ARG A 47 -6.00 -11.09 11.05
N HIS A 48 -5.31 -12.22 11.03
CA HIS A 48 -5.39 -13.28 12.03
C HIS A 48 -4.16 -13.35 12.94
N ASN A 49 -3.39 -12.25 13.06
CA ASN A 49 -2.18 -12.17 13.88
C ASN A 49 -1.01 -13.06 13.41
N ASN A 50 -1.04 -13.57 12.18
CA ASN A 50 0.11 -14.29 11.64
C ASN A 50 1.16 -13.28 11.20
N GLU A 51 2.39 -13.43 11.70
CA GLU A 51 3.51 -12.62 11.26
C GLU A 51 4.01 -13.11 9.90
N VAL A 52 3.98 -12.23 8.90
CA VAL A 52 4.36 -12.51 7.51
C VAL A 52 5.55 -11.69 7.05
N THR A 53 6.28 -11.08 7.99
CA THR A 53 7.46 -10.23 7.74
C THR A 53 8.44 -10.90 6.77
N LYS A 54 8.73 -12.19 6.95
CA LYS A 54 9.69 -12.95 6.11
C LYS A 54 9.25 -13.16 4.66
N HIS A 55 7.94 -13.31 4.41
CA HIS A 55 7.42 -13.61 3.08
C HIS A 55 7.36 -12.38 2.16
N TYR A 56 7.24 -11.18 2.73
CA TYR A 56 7.06 -9.94 1.95
C TYR A 56 8.28 -9.01 1.98
N ILE A 57 9.37 -9.39 2.67
CA ILE A 57 10.61 -8.60 2.77
C ILE A 57 11.15 -8.18 1.39
N LEU A 58 11.16 -9.08 0.39
CA LEU A 58 11.74 -8.78 -0.93
C LEU A 58 10.92 -7.74 -1.70
N ASN A 59 9.60 -7.88 -1.73
CA ASN A 59 8.72 -6.98 -2.48
C ASN A 59 8.65 -5.58 -1.86
N PHE A 60 8.81 -5.45 -0.54
CA PHE A 60 8.73 -4.16 0.14
C PHE A 60 10.00 -3.31 -0.02
N ILE A 61 11.18 -3.94 -0.07
CA ILE A 61 12.46 -3.25 -0.34
C ILE A 61 12.46 -2.71 -1.78
N TRP A 62 11.97 -3.49 -2.75
CA TRP A 62 11.87 -3.06 -4.15
C TRP A 62 10.88 -1.90 -4.35
N ALA A 63 9.74 -1.90 -3.67
CA ALA A 63 8.77 -0.80 -3.75
C ALA A 63 9.32 0.52 -3.19
N ASN A 64 10.16 0.49 -2.15
CA ASN A 64 10.79 1.70 -1.61
C ASN A 64 12.01 2.16 -2.44
N TYR A 65 12.78 1.25 -3.04
CA TYR A 65 13.92 1.62 -3.91
C TYR A 65 13.49 2.19 -5.26
N LYS A 66 12.33 1.77 -5.81
CA LYS A 66 11.88 2.21 -7.13
C LYS A 66 11.51 3.71 -7.20
N TYR A 67 11.22 4.35 -6.07
CA TYR A 67 10.96 5.80 -6.00
C TYR A 67 12.22 6.65 -5.74
N ILE A 68 13.39 6.05 -5.52
CA ILE A 68 14.65 6.76 -5.22
C ILE A 68 15.69 6.64 -6.35
N SER A 69 15.56 5.66 -7.26
CA SER A 69 16.55 5.43 -8.32
C SER A 69 15.95 5.44 -9.72
N ILE A 70 15.27 6.52 -10.12
CA ILE A 70 15.25 6.90 -11.54
C ILE A 70 16.55 7.66 -11.77
N PRO A 71 17.56 7.07 -12.43
CA PRO A 71 18.81 7.76 -12.67
C PRO A 71 18.52 8.92 -13.63
N TRP A 72 19.01 10.10 -13.27
CA TRP A 72 18.98 11.35 -14.04
C TRP A 72 19.40 11.19 -15.52
N LEU A 73 20.08 10.09 -15.85
CA LEU A 73 20.51 9.71 -17.20
C LEU A 73 19.35 9.50 -18.20
N ILE A 74 18.18 9.02 -17.76
CA ILE A 74 17.06 8.73 -18.68
C ILE A 74 16.35 10.01 -19.11
N LEU A 75 16.38 11.07 -18.29
CA LEU A 75 15.75 12.35 -18.63
C LEU A 75 16.56 13.12 -19.69
N ASN A 76 17.89 13.05 -19.65
CA ASN A 76 18.75 13.74 -20.63
C ASN A 76 18.75 13.07 -22.01
N LEU A 77 18.49 11.76 -22.10
CA LEU A 77 18.40 11.07 -23.38
C LEU A 77 17.09 11.42 -24.13
N ALA A 78 16.00 11.66 -23.41
CA ALA A 78 14.73 12.07 -24.01
C ALA A 78 14.80 13.48 -24.62
N HIS A 79 15.58 14.39 -24.02
CA HIS A 79 15.74 15.75 -24.53
C HIS A 79 16.63 15.80 -25.80
N LEU A 80 17.50 14.81 -26.01
CA LEU A 80 18.38 14.72 -27.17
C LEU A 80 17.67 14.11 -28.41
N ILE A 81 16.67 13.24 -28.18
CA ILE A 81 15.89 12.61 -29.26
C ILE A 81 14.80 13.55 -29.79
N CYS A 82 14.33 14.52 -29.00
CA CYS A 82 13.32 15.50 -29.42
C CYS A 82 13.91 16.72 -30.15
N ALA A 83 15.24 16.90 -30.11
CA ALA A 83 15.94 18.04 -30.71
C ALA A 83 16.65 17.73 -32.04
N LYS A 84 16.34 16.60 -32.69
CA LYS A 84 16.92 16.21 -33.97
C LYS A 84 15.86 15.78 -34.97
#